data_AF-A0AA40C2A0-F1
#
_entry.id   AF-A0AA40C2A0-F1
#
_cell.length_a   1.000
_cell.length_b   1.000
_cell.length_c   1.000
_cell.angle_alpha   90.00
_cell.angle_beta   90.00
_cell.angle_gamma   90.00
#
_symmetry.space_group_name_H-M   'P 1'
#
loop_
_entity.id
_entity.type
_entity.pdbx_description
1 polymer ?
#
loop_
_entity_poly.entity_id
_entity_poly.type
_entity_poly.pdbx_seq_one_letter_code
_entity_poly.pdbx_strand_id
1 'polypeptide(L)' 'MVKPTRDLRTRLLAASSGINDWEARELNHFVDLLERCLTLNPDKRITPTEALRHPFFTHRVHATTR' A
#
# COMPACT_ATOMS: atom_id res chain seq x y z
N MET A 1 -17.17 -20.01 -5.30
CA MET A 1 -15.87 -19.32 -5.37
C MET A 1 -16.16 -17.82 -5.42
N VAL A 2 -16.04 -17.12 -4.28
CA VAL A 2 -16.36 -15.68 -4.21
C VAL A 2 -15.23 -14.94 -4.94
N LYS A 3 -15.51 -14.45 -6.15
CA LYS A 3 -14.63 -13.47 -6.80
C LYS A 3 -14.65 -12.21 -5.93
N PRO A 4 -13.50 -11.72 -5.42
CA PRO A 4 -13.48 -10.44 -4.73
C PRO A 4 -14.02 -9.38 -5.69
N THR A 5 -15.17 -8.82 -5.37
CA THR A 5 -15.96 -8.00 -6.30
C THR A 5 -15.29 -6.64 -6.58
N ARG A 6 -14.28 -6.27 -5.79
CA ARG A 6 -13.41 -5.10 -5.99
C ARG A 6 -12.02 -5.40 -5.43
N ASP A 7 -10.99 -5.25 -6.25
CA ASP A 7 -9.61 -5.31 -5.81
C ASP A 7 -9.24 -4.12 -4.91
N LEU A 8 -8.18 -4.27 -4.13
CA LEU A 8 -7.77 -3.29 -3.12
C LEU A 8 -7.45 -1.92 -3.76
N ARG A 9 -6.79 -1.93 -4.93
CA ARG A 9 -6.44 -0.73 -5.68
C ARG A 9 -7.69 0.07 -6.05
N THR A 10 -8.70 -0.58 -6.62
CA THR A 10 -9.99 0.04 -6.96
C THR A 10 -10.67 0.67 -5.74
N ARG A 11 -10.59 0.02 -4.56
CA ARG A 11 -11.16 0.57 -3.33
C ARG A 11 -10.41 1.80 -2.82
N LEU A 12 -9.09 1.75 -2.83
CA LEU A 12 -8.24 2.84 -2.33
C LEU A 12 -8.27 4.07 -3.23
N LEU A 13 -8.24 3.89 -4.55
CA LEU A 13 -8.36 5.00 -5.52
C LEU A 13 -9.71 5.72 -5.40
N ALA A 14 -10.80 4.98 -5.18
CA ALA A 14 -12.12 5.58 -4.98
C ALA A 14 -12.20 6.42 -3.68
N ALA A 15 -11.37 6.11 -2.69
CA ALA A 15 -11.33 6.82 -1.41
C ALA A 15 -10.38 8.04 -1.42
N SER A 16 -9.58 8.22 -2.47
CA SER A 16 -8.49 9.18 -2.52
C SER A 16 -8.70 10.28 -3.57
N SER A 17 -9.93 10.75 -3.76
CA SER A 17 -10.21 11.83 -4.71
C SER A 17 -9.52 13.13 -4.31
N GLY A 18 -8.94 13.85 -5.29
CA GLY A 18 -8.33 15.16 -5.08
C GLY A 18 -6.88 15.16 -4.59
N ILE A 19 -6.19 14.02 -4.61
CA ILE A 19 -4.76 13.93 -4.28
C ILE A 19 -3.87 14.41 -5.44
N ASN A 20 -2.72 14.99 -5.11
CA ASN A 20 -1.70 15.42 -6.08
C ASN A 20 -0.80 14.26 -6.56
N ASP A 21 0.07 14.51 -7.54
CA ASP A 21 0.93 13.47 -8.13
C ASP A 21 1.88 12.79 -7.12
N TRP A 22 2.32 13.53 -6.10
CA TRP A 22 3.17 13.01 -5.04
C TRP A 22 2.38 12.05 -4.14
N GLU A 23 1.21 12.48 -3.67
CA GLU A 23 0.29 11.67 -2.88
C GLU A 23 -0.19 10.43 -3.65
N ALA A 24 -0.35 10.52 -4.98
CA ALA A 24 -0.67 9.37 -5.81
C ALA A 24 0.46 8.34 -5.83
N ARG A 25 1.73 8.74 -5.80
CA ARG A 25 2.87 7.82 -5.68
C ARG A 25 2.89 7.14 -4.32
N GLU A 26 2.70 7.90 -3.26
CA GLU A 26 2.58 7.37 -1.89
C GLU A 26 1.40 6.39 -1.76
N LEU A 27 0.27 6.70 -2.40
CA LEU A 27 -0.89 5.81 -2.45
C LEU A 27 -0.57 4.50 -3.18
N ASN A 28 0.18 4.54 -4.29
CA ASN A 28 0.61 3.33 -4.98
C ASN A 28 1.52 2.47 -4.08
N HIS A 29 2.44 3.08 -3.34
CA HIS A 29 3.25 2.35 -2.34
C HIS A 29 2.40 1.79 -1.21
N PHE A 30 1.35 2.51 -0.78
CA PHE A 30 0.43 2.01 0.23
C PHE A 30 -0.38 0.80 -0.25
N VAL A 31 -0.86 0.84 -1.50
CA VAL A 31 -1.56 -0.28 -2.15
C VAL A 31 -0.67 -1.52 -2.16
N ASP A 32 0.58 -1.41 -2.65
CA ASP A 32 1.52 -2.54 -2.73
C ASP A 32 1.78 -3.17 -1.35
N LEU A 33 2.06 -2.32 -0.35
CA LEU A 33 2.28 -2.79 1.02
C LEU A 33 1.09 -3.61 1.54
N LEU A 34 -0.13 -3.09 1.37
CA LEU A 34 -1.33 -3.77 1.85
C LEU A 34 -1.61 -5.07 1.10
N GLU A 35 -1.38 -5.14 -0.21
CA GLU A 35 -1.51 -6.40 -0.97
C GLU A 35 -0.57 -7.48 -0.43
N ARG A 36 0.68 -7.10 -0.12
CA ARG A 36 1.68 -8.01 0.46
C ARG A 36 1.36 -8.40 1.91
N CYS A 37 0.83 -7.48 2.71
CA CYS A 37 0.39 -7.73 4.10
C CYS A 37 -0.86 -8.62 4.18
N LEU A 38 -1.79 -8.47 3.23
CA LEU A 38 -3.08 -9.17 3.20
C LEU A 38 -3.06 -10.40 2.29
N THR A 39 -1.87 -10.83 1.84
CA THR A 39 -1.72 -12.07 1.08
C THR A 39 -2.29 -13.25 1.87
N LEU A 40 -3.19 -14.00 1.22
CA LEU A 40 -3.94 -15.10 1.83
C LEU A 40 -3.04 -16.24 2.29
N ASN A 41 -2.05 -16.58 1.46
CA ASN A 41 -1.08 -17.61 1.80
C ASN A 41 -0.07 -17.02 2.83
N PRO A 42 0.00 -17.56 4.06
CA PRO A 42 0.92 -17.07 5.08
C PRO A 42 2.39 -17.18 4.66
N ASP A 43 2.77 -18.22 3.90
CA ASP A 43 4.16 -18.45 3.46
C ASP A 43 4.62 -17.40 2.44
N LYS A 44 3.67 -16.73 1.77
CA LYS A 44 3.93 -15.67 0.80
C LYS A 44 3.67 -14.26 1.37
N ARG A 45 3.13 -14.18 2.58
CA ARG A 45 2.84 -12.90 3.23
C ARG A 45 4.17 -12.24 3.64
N ILE A 46 4.26 -10.93 3.42
CA ILE A 46 5.44 -10.17 3.83
C ILE A 46 5.66 -10.28 5.35
N THR A 47 6.91 -10.42 5.77
CA THR A 47 7.25 -10.40 7.20
C THR A 47 7.22 -8.97 7.76
N PRO A 48 7.02 -8.78 9.08
CA PRO A 48 7.07 -7.44 9.67
C PRO A 48 8.37 -6.69 9.37
N THR A 49 9.51 -7.39 9.40
CA THR A 49 10.83 -6.81 9.11
C THR A 49 10.93 -6.32 7.66
N GLU A 50 10.41 -7.07 6.69
CA GLU A 50 10.37 -6.65 5.30
C GLU A 50 9.38 -5.51 5.06
N ALA A 51 8.23 -5.53 5.75
CA ALA A 51 7.23 -4.47 5.68
C ALA A 51 7.79 -3.13 6.14
N LEU A 52 8.58 -3.11 7.22
CA LEU A 52 9.26 -1.89 7.70
C LEU A 52 10.27 -1.32 6.71
N ARG A 53 10.80 -2.15 5.80
CA ARG A 53 11.73 -1.74 4.73
C ARG A 53 11.02 -1.29 3.45
N HIS A 54 9.70 -1.34 3.41
CA HIS A 54 8.91 -0.99 2.24
C HIS A 54 9.02 0.51 1.89
N PRO A 55 9.06 0.91 0.60
CA PRO A 55 9.09 2.30 0.14
C PRO A 55 8.07 3.22 0.81
N PHE A 56 6.87 2.70 1.14
CA PHE A 56 5.84 3.43 1.87
C PHE A 56 6.32 4.02 3.21
N PHE A 57 7.20 3.33 3.93
CA PHE A 57 7.77 3.84 5.16
C PHE A 57 9.08 4.57 4.91
N THR A 58 9.97 4.02 4.07
CA THR A 58 11.32 4.56 3.89
C THR A 58 11.33 5.90 3.15
N HIS A 59 10.43 6.13 2.20
CA HIS A 59 10.32 7.43 1.51
C HIS A 59 9.68 8.50 2.41
N ARG A 60 8.78 8.11 3.32
CA ARG A 60 8.15 9.03 4.28
C ARG A 60 9.09 9.50 5.39
N VAL A 61 10.17 8.77 5.69
CA VAL A 61 11.19 9.24 6.66
C VAL A 61 11.76 10.60 6.26
N HIS A 62 11.74 10.96 4.97
CA HIS A 62 12.21 12.27 4.50
C HIS A 62 11.15 13.38 4.50
N ALA A 63 9.87 13.07 4.77
CA ALA A 63 8.79 14.06 4.79
C ALA A 63 8.60 14.73 6.17
N THR A 64 9.17 14.16 7.24
CA THR A 64 9.09 14.69 8.63
C THR A 64 10.05 15.87 8.89
N THR A 65 10.78 16.34 7.88
CA THR A 65 11.46 17.66 7.93
C THR A 65 10.64 18.69 7.13
N ARG A 66 9.48 19.07 7.65
CA ARG A 66 8.83 20.34 7.30
C ARG A 66 7.91 20.80 8.43
#